data_AF-A0A5Z6P9X8-F1
#
_entry.id   AF-A0A5Z6P9X8-F1
#
_cell.length_a   1.000
_cell.length_b   1.000
_cell.length_c   1.000
_cell.angle_alpha   90.00
_cell.angle_beta   90.00
_cell.angle_gamma   90.00
#
_symmetry.space_group_name_H-M   'P 1'
#
loop_
_entity.id
_entity.type
_entity.pdbx_description
1 polymer ?
#
loop_
_entity_poly.entity_id
_entity_poly.type
_entity_poly.pdbx_seq_one_letter_code
_entity_poly.pdbx_strand_id
1 'polypeptide(L)'
;MNTIMLNNRAELTQATINLFSSFAPYIPEIIYDYTEKYVFNYRYKGFAIREIDSGLSYYFPLHIERISMITPIEGKLHDVSPDVFGILMTLHCYGMCIQSDLQDLSDKAKTIALEQIEVIKQKRKMLLQYALKTISPDDIVMLLK
;
A
#
# COMPACT_ATOMS: atom_id res chain seq x y z
N MET A 1 7.74 4.08 -15.80
CA MET A 1 7.75 3.31 -14.52
C MET A 1 9.09 2.64 -14.29
N ASN A 2 9.63 2.79 -13.09
CA ASN A 2 10.89 2.18 -12.66
C ASN A 2 10.64 1.18 -11.52
N THR A 3 11.38 0.07 -11.47
CA THR A 3 11.32 -0.88 -10.35
C THR A 3 12.65 -0.86 -9.61
N ILE A 4 12.60 -0.51 -8.33
CA ILE A 4 13.74 -0.44 -7.43
C ILE A 4 13.74 -1.70 -6.57
N MET A 5 14.70 -2.59 -6.85
CA MET A 5 14.88 -3.82 -6.09
C MET A 5 15.42 -3.52 -4.69
N LEU A 6 14.88 -4.21 -3.68
CA LEU A 6 15.28 -4.09 -2.29
C LEU A 6 16.07 -5.35 -1.92
N ASN A 7 17.38 -5.23 -1.75
CA ASN A 7 18.31 -6.35 -1.62
C ASN A 7 18.57 -6.73 -0.16
N ASN A 8 18.14 -5.91 0.80
CA ASN A 8 18.32 -6.15 2.22
C ASN A 8 17.24 -5.46 3.08
N ARG A 9 17.24 -5.78 4.37
CA ARG A 9 16.29 -5.24 5.34
C ARG A 9 16.40 -3.72 5.51
N ALA A 10 17.62 -3.15 5.42
CA ALA A 10 17.81 -1.71 5.60
C ALA A 10 17.17 -0.92 4.44
N GLU A 11 17.34 -1.39 3.21
CA GLU A 11 16.69 -0.83 2.02
C GLU A 11 15.16 -0.90 2.13
N LEU A 12 14.61 -2.04 2.57
CA LEU A 12 13.17 -2.18 2.80
C LEU A 12 12.66 -1.23 3.88
N THR A 13 13.37 -1.10 4.99
CA THR A 13 13.03 -0.15 6.06
C THR A 13 13.03 1.28 5.52
N GLN A 14 14.08 1.68 4.80
CA GLN A 14 14.18 3.04 4.27
C GLN A 14 13.11 3.33 3.22
N ALA A 15 12.83 2.38 2.34
CA ALA A 15 11.74 2.48 1.38
C ALA A 15 10.38 2.67 2.06
N THR A 16 10.13 1.91 3.13
CA THR A 16 8.92 2.01 3.95
C THR A 16 8.82 3.38 4.63
N ILE A 17 9.93 3.90 5.17
CA ILE A 17 10.00 5.26 5.72
C ILE A 17 9.72 6.32 4.64
N ASN A 18 10.24 6.17 3.44
CA ASN A 18 10.01 7.14 2.37
C ASN A 18 8.53 7.17 1.94
N LEU A 19 7.87 6.01 1.94
CA LEU A 19 6.45 5.91 1.60
C LEU A 19 5.55 6.46 2.70
N PHE A 20 5.79 6.09 3.96
CA PHE A 20 4.83 6.27 5.07
C PHE A 20 5.34 7.16 6.22
N SER A 21 6.57 7.66 6.13
CA SER A 21 7.16 8.58 7.12
C SER A 21 7.12 7.99 8.53
N SER A 22 6.63 8.74 9.54
CA SER A 22 6.60 8.27 10.93
C SER A 22 5.68 7.07 11.16
N PHE A 23 4.78 6.76 10.21
CA PHE A 23 3.91 5.59 10.30
C PHE A 23 4.60 4.29 9.88
N ALA A 24 5.81 4.36 9.31
CA ALA A 24 6.57 3.21 8.83
C ALA A 24 6.65 2.00 9.78
N PRO A 25 6.81 2.17 11.11
CA PRO A 25 6.86 1.05 12.05
C PRO A 25 5.60 0.17 12.07
N TYR A 26 4.43 0.73 11.74
CA TYR A 26 3.13 0.04 11.81
C TYR A 26 2.76 -0.66 10.49
N ILE A 27 3.45 -0.32 9.40
CA ILE A 27 3.14 -0.81 8.05
C ILE A 27 3.25 -2.33 7.93
N PRO A 28 4.25 -3.02 8.52
CA PRO A 28 4.32 -4.48 8.43
C PRO A 28 3.08 -5.19 8.98
N GLU A 29 2.52 -4.69 10.10
CA GLU A 29 1.31 -5.24 10.71
C GLU A 29 0.07 -4.96 9.84
N ILE A 30 -0.08 -3.73 9.34
CA ILE A 30 -1.17 -3.38 8.41
C ILE A 30 -1.13 -4.25 7.15
N ILE A 31 0.05 -4.52 6.59
CA ILE A 31 0.21 -5.41 5.44
C ILE A 31 -0.19 -6.84 5.80
N TYR A 32 0.24 -7.34 6.96
CA TYR A 32 -0.11 -8.67 7.43
C TYR A 32 -1.64 -8.83 7.53
N ASP A 33 -2.32 -7.92 8.25
CA ASP A 33 -3.78 -7.94 8.42
C ASP A 33 -4.51 -7.85 7.08
N TYR A 34 -4.00 -7.01 6.17
CA TYR A 34 -4.55 -6.90 4.82
C TYR A 34 -4.42 -8.20 4.03
N THR A 35 -3.25 -8.84 4.08
CA THR A 35 -3.01 -10.09 3.37
C THR A 35 -3.84 -11.23 3.94
N GLU A 36 -3.94 -11.35 5.26
CA GLU A 36 -4.75 -12.37 5.93
C GLU A 36 -6.24 -12.22 5.55
N LYS A 37 -6.74 -10.99 5.52
CA LYS A 37 -8.16 -10.73 5.25
C LYS A 37 -8.54 -10.89 3.77
N TYR A 38 -7.66 -10.51 2.85
CA TYR A 38 -8.05 -10.31 1.44
C TYR A 38 -7.27 -11.16 0.44
N VAL A 39 -6.26 -11.93 0.85
CA VAL A 39 -5.46 -12.71 -0.10
C VAL A 39 -5.55 -14.19 0.21
N PHE A 40 -5.98 -14.97 -0.78
CA PHE A 40 -6.07 -16.40 -0.65
C PHE A 40 -4.69 -17.05 -0.83
N ASN A 41 -4.21 -17.77 0.18
CA ASN A 41 -2.94 -18.51 0.15
C ASN A 41 -1.71 -17.66 -0.27
N TYR A 42 -1.58 -16.45 0.28
CA TYR A 42 -0.46 -15.59 -0.06
C TYR A 42 0.89 -16.23 0.31
N ARG A 43 1.76 -16.38 -0.70
CA ARG A 43 3.14 -16.85 -0.50
C ARG A 43 4.09 -15.68 -0.67
N TYR A 44 4.56 -15.14 0.45
CA TYR A 44 5.52 -14.05 0.45
C TYR A 44 6.80 -14.42 -0.29
N LYS A 45 7.19 -13.62 -1.28
CA LYS A 45 8.43 -13.77 -2.07
C LYS A 45 9.33 -12.53 -2.04
N GLY A 46 9.02 -11.56 -1.19
CA GLY A 46 9.72 -10.27 -1.15
C GLY A 46 8.93 -9.12 -1.76
N PHE A 47 9.42 -7.91 -1.51
CA PHE A 47 8.91 -6.66 -2.10
C PHE A 47 10.04 -5.89 -2.80
N ALA A 48 9.68 -5.20 -3.87
CA ALA A 48 10.41 -4.09 -4.45
C ALA A 48 9.57 -2.81 -4.31
N ILE A 49 10.13 -1.67 -4.70
CA ILE A 49 9.37 -0.43 -4.89
C ILE A 49 9.17 -0.19 -6.38
N ARG A 50 7.97 0.25 -6.76
CA ARG A 50 7.67 0.68 -8.11
C ARG A 50 7.32 2.15 -8.12
N GLU A 51 7.99 2.89 -8.97
CA GLU A 51 7.83 4.34 -9.12
C GLU A 51 7.08 4.64 -10.42
N ILE A 52 5.98 5.39 -10.30
CA ILE A 52 5.23 5.93 -11.44
C ILE A 52 5.87 7.21 -11.93
N ASP A 53 5.53 7.63 -13.15
CA ASP A 53 6.22 8.74 -13.83
C ASP A 53 6.10 10.10 -13.10
N SER A 54 5.15 10.23 -12.16
CA SER A 54 5.07 11.40 -11.27
C SER A 54 6.06 11.38 -10.10
N GLY A 55 6.95 10.40 -10.03
CA GLY A 55 7.87 10.16 -8.90
C GLY A 55 7.21 9.55 -7.66
N LEU A 56 5.92 9.18 -7.74
CA LEU A 56 5.25 8.51 -6.63
C LEU A 56 5.56 7.02 -6.64
N SER A 57 5.96 6.51 -5.49
CA SER A 57 6.31 5.11 -5.31
C SER A 57 5.20 4.32 -4.61
N TYR A 58 5.13 3.01 -4.86
CA TYR A 58 4.27 2.06 -4.14
C TYR A 58 4.97 0.70 -4.00
N TYR A 59 4.48 -0.14 -3.09
CA TYR A 59 5.01 -1.50 -2.93
C TYR A 59 4.74 -2.37 -4.15
N PHE A 60 5.72 -3.15 -4.56
CA PHE A 60 5.59 -4.11 -5.65
C PHE A 60 5.97 -5.52 -5.16
N PRO A 61 5.01 -6.44 -4.98
CA PRO A 61 5.33 -7.82 -4.59
C PRO A 61 6.16 -8.51 -5.67
N LEU A 62 7.21 -9.22 -5.27
CA LEU A 62 8.04 -10.03 -6.17
C LEU A 62 7.38 -11.39 -6.46
N HIS A 63 6.15 -11.34 -6.95
CA HIS A 63 5.37 -12.51 -7.33
C HIS A 63 5.30 -12.61 -8.86
N ILE A 64 5.53 -13.80 -9.42
CA ILE A 64 5.52 -14.02 -10.88
C ILE A 64 4.08 -14.28 -11.37
N GLU A 65 3.30 -15.00 -10.57
CA GLU A 65 1.93 -15.39 -10.88
C GLU A 65 0.93 -14.33 -10.41
N ARG A 66 -0.30 -14.40 -10.93
CA ARG A 66 -1.44 -13.63 -10.40
C ARG A 66 -1.68 -14.00 -8.93
N ILE A 67 -2.25 -13.05 -8.20
CA ILE A 67 -2.54 -13.16 -6.77
C ILE A 67 -4.07 -13.26 -6.62
N SER A 68 -4.56 -14.37 -6.09
CA SER A 68 -5.99 -14.56 -5.83
C SER A 68 -6.41 -13.75 -4.61
N MET A 69 -7.30 -12.78 -4.81
CA MET A 69 -7.84 -11.93 -3.75
C MET A 69 -9.32 -12.19 -3.52
N ILE A 70 -9.79 -11.89 -2.32
CA ILE A 70 -11.21 -11.93 -1.96
C ILE A 70 -11.80 -10.53 -2.18
N THR A 71 -12.81 -10.41 -3.04
CA THR A 71 -13.47 -9.12 -3.31
C THR A 71 -14.12 -8.57 -2.04
N PRO A 72 -14.00 -7.27 -1.76
CA PRO A 72 -14.42 -6.69 -0.49
C PRO A 72 -15.94 -6.71 -0.26
N ILE A 73 -16.74 -6.68 -1.34
CA ILE A 73 -18.20 -6.64 -1.26
C ILE A 73 -18.80 -8.05 -1.39
N GLU A 74 -18.43 -8.77 -2.45
CA GLU A 74 -19.08 -10.05 -2.78
C GLU A 74 -18.41 -11.27 -2.15
N GLY A 75 -17.21 -11.11 -1.59
CA GLY A 75 -16.46 -12.23 -0.98
C GLY A 75 -16.02 -13.29 -2.00
N LYS A 76 -15.91 -12.93 -3.29
CA LYS A 76 -15.53 -13.87 -4.36
C LYS A 76 -14.03 -13.85 -4.59
N LEU A 77 -13.49 -14.95 -5.11
CA LEU A 77 -12.11 -14.97 -5.60
C LEU A 77 -12.00 -14.16 -6.89
N HIS A 78 -10.99 -13.30 -6.93
CA HIS A 78 -10.65 -12.43 -8.04
C HIS A 78 -9.13 -12.36 -8.17
N ASP A 79 -8.61 -12.87 -9.28
CA ASP A 79 -7.17 -12.91 -9.51
C ASP A 79 -6.69 -11.57 -10.03
N VAL A 80 -5.69 -10.97 -9.37
CA VAL A 80 -5.10 -9.69 -9.80
C VAL A 80 -3.63 -9.86 -10.18
N SER A 81 -3.09 -8.91 -10.94
CA SER A 81 -1.64 -8.87 -11.18
C SER A 81 -0.88 -8.45 -9.91
N PRO A 82 0.41 -8.80 -9.78
CA PRO A 82 1.29 -8.30 -8.72
C PRO A 82 1.27 -6.76 -8.60
N ASP A 83 1.15 -6.08 -9.73
CA ASP A 83 1.10 -4.62 -9.80
C ASP A 83 -0.18 -4.06 -9.16
N VAL A 84 -1.34 -4.61 -9.54
CA VAL A 84 -2.64 -4.25 -8.98
C VAL A 84 -2.65 -4.50 -7.47
N PHE A 85 -2.17 -5.67 -7.02
CA PHE A 85 -2.05 -5.95 -5.59
C PHE A 85 -1.20 -4.91 -4.86
N GLY A 86 -0.04 -4.55 -5.42
CA GLY A 86 0.87 -3.56 -4.85
C GLY A 86 0.21 -2.18 -4.67
N ILE A 87 -0.54 -1.73 -5.68
CA ILE A 87 -1.31 -0.49 -5.65
C ILE A 87 -2.39 -0.56 -4.55
N LEU A 88 -3.21 -1.62 -4.56
CA LEU A 88 -4.31 -1.81 -3.60
C LEU A 88 -3.80 -1.83 -2.16
N MET A 89 -2.73 -2.58 -1.90
CA MET A 89 -2.11 -2.71 -0.58
C MET A 89 -1.54 -1.37 -0.11
N THR A 90 -0.86 -0.63 -1.00
CA THR A 90 -0.30 0.70 -0.66
C THR A 90 -1.41 1.71 -0.37
N LEU A 91 -2.49 1.71 -1.16
CA LEU A 91 -3.67 2.54 -0.92
C LEU A 91 -4.35 2.22 0.43
N HIS A 92 -4.41 0.94 0.79
CA HIS A 92 -4.92 0.51 2.10
C HIS A 92 -4.04 1.01 3.25
N CYS A 93 -2.72 0.85 3.14
CA CYS A 93 -1.77 1.37 4.13
C CYS A 93 -1.95 2.88 4.32
N TYR A 94 -2.08 3.66 3.24
CA TYR A 94 -2.38 5.09 3.36
C TYR A 94 -3.70 5.36 4.06
N GLY A 95 -4.75 4.58 3.77
CA GLY A 95 -6.04 4.69 4.46
C GLY A 95 -5.90 4.49 5.97
N MET A 96 -5.19 3.44 6.39
CA MET A 96 -4.92 3.16 7.80
C MET A 96 -4.12 4.29 8.46
N CYS A 97 -3.05 4.79 7.82
CA CYS A 97 -2.29 5.92 8.35
C CYS A 97 -3.16 7.16 8.57
N ILE A 98 -4.08 7.47 7.65
CA ILE A 98 -4.98 8.63 7.73
C ILE A 98 -5.99 8.48 8.87
N GLN A 99 -6.38 7.25 9.19
CA GLN A 99 -7.35 6.92 10.25
C GLN A 99 -6.71 6.67 11.62
N SER A 100 -5.38 6.73 11.72
CA SER A 100 -4.64 6.53 12.97
C SER A 100 -5.20 7.39 14.10
N ASP A 101 -5.41 6.77 15.27
CA ASP A 101 -5.74 7.50 16.48
C ASP A 101 -4.49 8.23 17.01
N LEU A 102 -4.64 9.51 17.34
CA LEU A 102 -3.56 10.40 17.79
C LEU A 102 -3.79 10.92 19.21
N GLN A 103 -4.78 10.40 19.94
CA GLN A 103 -5.19 10.92 21.25
C GLN A 103 -4.07 10.85 22.30
N ASP A 104 -3.29 9.77 22.30
CA ASP A 104 -2.23 9.52 23.29
C ASP A 104 -0.90 10.23 22.95
N LEU A 105 -0.84 10.97 21.84
CA LEU A 105 0.37 11.69 21.44
C LEU A 105 0.49 13.04 22.16
N SER A 106 1.72 13.39 22.54
CA SER A 106 2.06 14.78 22.93
C SER A 106 1.65 15.78 21.83
N ASP A 107 1.31 17.02 22.20
CA ASP A 107 0.88 18.05 21.24
C ASP A 107 1.85 18.24 20.08
N LYS A 108 3.16 18.24 20.38
CA LYS A 108 4.20 18.34 19.34
C LYS A 108 4.18 17.16 18.38
N ALA A 109 4.08 15.93 18.90
CA ALA A 109 4.02 14.74 18.06
C ALA A 109 2.72 14.69 17.23
N LYS A 110 1.61 15.14 17.83
CA LYS A 110 0.31 15.24 17.15
C LYS A 110 0.34 16.21 15.98
N THR A 111 0.91 17.41 16.15
CA THR A 111 1.09 18.37 15.04
C THR A 111 1.91 17.76 13.90
N ILE A 112 3.04 17.11 14.21
CA ILE A 112 3.88 16.45 13.20
C ILE A 112 3.12 15.32 12.49
N ALA A 113 2.36 14.51 13.24
CA ALA A 113 1.56 13.43 12.67
C ALA A 113 0.48 13.97 11.72
N LEU A 114 -0.19 15.07 12.09
CA LEU A 114 -1.20 15.72 11.24
C LEU A 114 -0.62 16.25 9.93
N GLU A 115 0.56 16.90 9.97
CA GLU A 115 1.27 17.34 8.76
C GLU A 115 1.60 16.16 7.84
N GLN A 116 2.07 15.04 8.41
CA GLN A 116 2.38 13.84 7.63
C GLN A 116 1.13 13.17 7.07
N ILE A 117 0.01 13.19 7.79
CA ILE A 117 -1.29 12.70 7.30
C ILE A 117 -1.72 13.49 6.06
N GLU A 118 -1.53 14.82 6.03
CA GLU A 118 -1.84 15.62 4.84
C GLU A 118 -0.98 15.22 3.62
N VAL A 119 0.32 14.98 3.83
CA VAL A 119 1.20 14.45 2.77
C VAL A 119 0.72 13.06 2.31
N ILE A 120 0.32 12.18 3.23
CA ILE A 120 -0.20 10.85 2.90
C ILE A 120 -1.52 10.95 2.12
N LYS A 121 -2.43 11.87 2.48
CA LYS A 121 -3.67 12.12 1.72
C LYS A 121 -3.36 12.51 0.27
N GLN A 122 -2.36 13.36 0.05
CA GLN A 122 -1.92 13.75 -1.29
C GLN A 122 -1.36 12.54 -2.06
N LYS A 123 -0.45 11.77 -1.46
CA LYS A 123 0.09 10.53 -2.06
C LYS A 123 -1.02 9.54 -2.42
N ARG A 124 -1.96 9.31 -1.50
CA ARG A 124 -3.12 8.42 -1.73
C ARG A 124 -3.98 8.88 -2.89
N LYS A 125 -4.28 10.19 -2.98
CA LYS A 125 -5.06 10.76 -4.08
C LYS A 125 -4.35 10.55 -5.42
N MET A 126 -3.05 10.81 -5.49
CA MET A 126 -2.25 10.61 -6.70
C MET A 126 -2.22 9.13 -7.13
N LEU A 127 -1.98 8.22 -6.19
CA LEU A 127 -1.95 6.78 -6.49
C LEU A 127 -3.33 6.27 -6.92
N LEU A 128 -4.41 6.75 -6.32
CA LEU A 128 -5.77 6.38 -6.71
C LEU A 128 -6.10 6.88 -8.12
N GLN A 129 -5.73 8.12 -8.45
CA GLN A 129 -5.91 8.67 -9.81
C GLN A 129 -5.10 7.89 -10.85
N TYR A 130 -3.90 7.44 -10.48
CA TYR A 130 -3.10 6.56 -11.32
C TYR A 130 -3.81 5.21 -11.50
N ALA A 131 -4.23 4.57 -10.40
CA ALA A 131 -4.92 3.28 -10.39
C ALA A 131 -6.16 3.27 -11.31
N LEU A 132 -7.01 4.30 -11.20
CA LEU A 132 -8.22 4.42 -12.03
C LEU A 132 -7.94 4.55 -13.54
N LYS A 133 -6.71 4.89 -13.93
CA LYS A 133 -6.30 4.98 -15.35
C LYS A 133 -5.62 3.72 -15.87
N THR A 134 -5.04 2.91 -14.98
CA THR A 134 -4.14 1.81 -15.37
C THR A 134 -4.67 0.43 -15.02
N ILE A 135 -5.51 0.33 -13.99
CA ILE A 135 -6.12 -0.92 -13.57
C ILE A 135 -7.31 -1.26 -14.49
N SER A 136 -7.49 -2.55 -14.77
CA SER A 136 -8.60 -3.01 -15.60
C SER A 136 -9.95 -2.74 -14.93
N PRO A 137 -11.04 -2.54 -15.70
CA PRO A 137 -12.38 -2.35 -15.12
C PRO A 137 -12.79 -3.45 -14.14
N ASP A 138 -12.42 -4.70 -14.42
CA ASP A 138 -12.76 -5.84 -13.57
C ASP A 138 -12.06 -5.78 -12.21
N ASP A 139 -10.85 -5.23 -12.16
CA ASP A 139 -10.07 -5.08 -10.92
C ASP A 139 -10.54 -3.89 -10.07
N ILE A 140 -11.33 -2.96 -10.61
CA ILE A 140 -11.86 -1.79 -9.86
C ILE A 140 -12.71 -2.24 -8.67
N VAL A 141 -13.36 -3.40 -8.74
CA VAL A 141 -14.14 -3.97 -7.63
C VAL A 141 -13.32 -4.07 -6.34
N MET A 142 -12.00 -4.23 -6.45
CA MET A 142 -11.09 -4.32 -5.30
C MET A 142 -10.88 -3.00 -4.57
N LEU A 143 -11.23 -1.87 -5.20
CA LEU A 143 -11.15 -0.53 -4.61
C LEU A 143 -12.40 -0.14 -3.82
N LEU A 144 -13.51 -0.90 -3.92
CA LEU A 144 -14.82 -0.55 -3.33
C LEU A 144 -14.93 -0.87 -1.82
N LYS A 145 -13.86 -0.59 -1.06
CA LYS A 145 -13.80 -0.76 0.40
C LYS A 145 -14.31 0.45 1.16
#